data_AF-A0A2G8RP52-F1
#
_entry.id   AF-A0A2G8RP52-F1
#
_cell.length_a   1.000
_cell.length_b   1.000
_cell.length_c   1.000
_cell.angle_alpha   90.00
_cell.angle_beta   90.00
_cell.angle_gamma   90.00
#
_symmetry.space_group_name_H-M   'P 1'
#
loop_
_entity.id
_entity.type
_entity.pdbx_description
1 polymer ?
#
loop_
_entity_poly.entity_id
_entity_poly.type
_entity_poly.pdbx_seq_one_letter_code
_entity_poly.pdbx_strand_id
1 'polypeptide(L)'
;MVSREWFAHRGGVRHLVVSPDGQRLVSLGRSLGIPTIWDISNDVHKAAQLEGHTQPVSACAWSPDGTLIASTSVDGTVRVWDAQTFKQCDLLQDPVHASGYLRVLFSPNSRYLVAWTPQLPKQWIGLVIWHPLTGDPPTRLPPMSSAIGPNDHIKALSFDTESRRIVTSHGREVGESVIRVWDVATGAALTELVGHRGLPTDVSFSPDGRSILSVSCYGFAKISDGGTGEKSLL
;
A
#
# COMPACT_ATOMS: atom_id res chain seq x y z
N MET A 1 15.53 17.25 23.17
CA MET A 1 14.91 16.05 22.57
C MET A 1 15.50 14.86 23.29
N VAL A 2 14.67 13.98 23.88
CA VAL A 2 15.15 12.74 24.50
C VAL A 2 15.01 11.64 23.46
N SER A 3 16.10 10.96 23.12
CA SER A 3 16.09 9.82 22.20
C SER A 3 16.20 8.51 22.97
N ARG A 4 15.58 7.45 22.44
CA ARG A 4 15.65 6.09 22.97
C ARG A 4 16.05 5.15 21.84
N GLU A 5 16.91 4.19 22.13
CA GLU A 5 17.34 3.15 21.21
C GLU A 5 17.13 1.78 21.87
N TRP A 6 16.69 0.79 21.11
CA TRP A 6 16.53 -0.58 21.59
C TRP A 6 16.80 -1.59 20.49
N PHE A 7 17.13 -2.82 20.89
CA PHE A 7 17.40 -3.91 19.97
C PHE A 7 16.07 -4.56 19.51
N ALA A 8 15.59 -4.18 18.32
CA ALA A 8 14.31 -4.68 17.81
C ALA A 8 14.40 -6.08 17.17
N HIS A 9 15.41 -6.33 16.33
CA HIS A 9 15.53 -7.57 15.55
C HIS A 9 17.01 -8.00 15.41
N ARG A 10 17.29 -9.30 15.26
CA ARG A 10 18.65 -9.85 15.02
C ARG A 10 19.24 -9.52 13.63
N GLY A 11 18.72 -8.51 12.96
CA GLY A 11 19.13 -8.02 11.65
C GLY A 11 18.46 -6.68 11.35
N GLY A 12 18.70 -6.14 10.15
CA GLY A 12 18.13 -4.83 9.78
C GLY A 12 16.60 -4.80 9.87
N VAL A 13 16.07 -3.71 10.42
CA VAL A 13 14.64 -3.39 10.38
C VAL A 13 14.32 -2.93 8.96
N ARG A 14 13.38 -3.60 8.30
CA ARG A 14 13.02 -3.33 6.90
C ARG A 14 11.77 -2.46 6.75
N HIS A 15 10.88 -2.53 7.72
CA HIS A 15 9.62 -1.81 7.69
C HIS A 15 9.21 -1.49 9.12
N LEU A 16 8.58 -0.34 9.31
CA LEU A 16 8.07 0.16 10.59
C LEU A 16 6.82 0.97 10.30
N VAL A 17 5.76 0.77 11.10
CA VAL A 17 4.56 1.62 11.08
C VAL A 17 4.09 1.84 12.51
N VAL A 18 3.86 3.10 12.85
CA VAL A 18 3.31 3.54 14.14
C VAL A 18 1.77 3.48 14.08
N SER A 19 1.12 3.08 15.17
CA SER A 19 -0.33 3.10 15.29
C SER A 19 -0.89 4.52 15.23
N PRO A 20 -2.16 4.72 14.83
CA PRO A 20 -2.75 6.06 14.72
C PRO A 20 -2.74 6.87 16.02
N ASP A 21 -2.83 6.20 17.17
CA ASP A 21 -2.76 6.82 18.51
C ASP A 21 -1.32 7.14 18.97
N GLY A 22 -0.31 6.75 18.20
CA GLY A 22 1.11 6.94 18.51
C GLY A 22 1.64 6.06 19.66
N GLN A 23 0.84 5.14 20.20
CA GLN A 23 1.20 4.38 21.41
C GLN A 23 1.88 3.05 21.09
N ARG A 24 1.76 2.55 19.85
CA ARG A 24 2.30 1.27 19.42
C ARG A 24 3.02 1.40 18.09
N LEU A 25 3.86 0.44 17.75
CA LEU A 25 4.37 0.28 16.40
C LEU A 25 4.49 -1.20 16.04
N VAL A 26 4.38 -1.50 14.74
CA VAL A 26 4.75 -2.79 14.15
C VAL A 26 6.11 -2.63 13.48
N SER A 27 7.03 -3.57 13.70
CA SER A 27 8.28 -3.62 12.94
C SER A 27 8.53 -5.00 12.33
N LEU A 28 9.14 -4.99 11.14
CA LEU A 28 9.53 -6.19 10.39
C LEU A 28 11.06 -6.29 10.31
N GLY A 29 11.60 -7.43 10.73
CA GLY A 29 13.04 -7.74 10.64
C GLY A 29 13.45 -8.38 9.32
N ARG A 30 14.76 -8.43 9.04
CA ARG A 30 15.34 -9.08 7.85
C ARG A 30 15.28 -10.62 7.85
N SER A 31 15.22 -11.25 9.02
CA SER A 31 15.01 -12.71 9.15
C SER A 31 13.57 -13.09 8.81
N LEU A 32 13.19 -14.38 8.86
CA LEU A 32 11.88 -14.94 8.43
C LEU A 32 10.61 -14.18 8.92
N GLY A 33 10.77 -13.21 9.82
CA GLY A 33 10.05 -11.95 9.68
C GLY A 33 8.66 -11.94 10.27
N ILE A 34 8.51 -12.51 11.47
CA ILE A 34 7.29 -12.37 12.26
C ILE A 34 7.12 -10.88 12.60
N PRO A 35 6.00 -10.24 12.25
CA PRO A 35 5.74 -8.87 12.65
C PRO A 35 5.73 -8.78 14.17
N THR A 36 6.53 -7.86 14.70
CA THR A 36 6.62 -7.66 16.15
C THR A 36 5.92 -6.36 16.52
N ILE A 37 5.00 -6.44 17.48
CA ILE A 37 4.33 -5.27 18.06
C ILE A 37 5.13 -4.79 19.26
N TRP A 38 5.32 -3.47 19.30
CA TRP A 38 5.97 -2.78 20.40
C TRP A 38 4.99 -1.77 20.98
N ASP A 39 4.90 -1.75 22.29
CA ASP A 39 4.35 -0.62 23.01
C ASP A 39 5.46 0.43 23.15
N ILE A 40 5.13 1.68 22.84
CA ILE A 40 6.04 2.83 22.88
C ILE A 40 5.45 4.00 23.68
N SER A 41 4.36 3.80 24.42
CA SER A 41 3.66 4.87 25.15
C SER A 41 4.52 5.45 26.27
N ASN A 42 5.22 4.56 26.98
CA ASN A 42 6.08 4.88 28.11
C ASN A 42 7.43 4.20 27.87
N ASP A 43 7.59 2.96 28.33
CA ASP A 43 8.79 2.16 28.09
C ASP A 43 8.61 1.24 26.91
N VAL A 44 9.64 1.23 26.05
CA VAL A 44 9.61 0.43 24.85
C VAL A 44 9.75 -1.04 25.21
N HIS A 45 8.68 -1.80 24.99
CA HIS A 45 8.69 -3.23 25.22
C HIS A 45 7.89 -3.96 24.16
N LYS A 46 8.25 -5.23 23.94
CA LYS A 46 7.55 -6.09 23.01
C LYS A 46 6.19 -6.46 23.59
N ALA A 47 5.12 -6.04 22.92
CA ALA A 47 3.74 -6.34 23.32
C ALA A 47 3.26 -7.68 22.76
N ALA A 48 3.58 -7.99 21.50
CA ALA A 48 3.13 -9.20 20.82
C ALA A 48 3.95 -9.56 19.57
N GLN A 49 3.64 -10.73 19.02
CA GLN A 49 4.10 -11.18 17.70
C GLN A 49 2.91 -11.69 16.90
N LEU A 50 2.85 -11.30 15.63
CA LEU A 50 1.78 -11.69 14.71
C LEU A 50 2.17 -12.97 13.97
N GLU A 51 2.02 -14.11 14.65
CA GLU A 51 2.43 -15.41 14.14
C GLU A 51 1.41 -16.00 13.15
N GLY A 52 1.91 -16.56 12.05
CA GLY A 52 1.08 -17.35 11.14
C GLY A 52 1.54 -17.36 9.69
N HIS A 53 2.17 -16.29 9.21
CA HIS A 53 2.78 -16.28 7.87
C HIS A 53 3.83 -17.40 7.73
N THR A 54 3.83 -18.09 6.59
CA THR A 54 4.71 -19.25 6.33
C THR A 54 5.95 -18.88 5.53
N GLN A 55 6.00 -17.64 5.04
CA GLN A 55 7.12 -17.02 4.33
C GLN A 55 7.35 -15.60 4.87
N PRO A 56 8.48 -14.95 4.53
CA PRO A 56 8.81 -13.62 5.01
C PRO A 56 7.70 -12.59 4.77
N VAL A 57 7.35 -11.87 5.82
CA VAL A 57 6.44 -10.70 5.74
C VAL A 57 7.16 -9.55 5.06
N SER A 58 6.50 -8.98 4.06
CA SER A 58 7.05 -7.95 3.17
C SER A 58 6.62 -6.54 3.55
N ALA A 59 5.39 -6.36 4.05
CA ALA A 59 4.88 -5.08 4.51
C ALA A 59 3.81 -5.26 5.60
N CYS A 60 3.57 -4.19 6.35
CA CYS A 60 2.48 -4.10 7.32
C CYS A 60 1.87 -2.70 7.31
N ALA A 61 0.60 -2.59 7.72
CA ALA A 61 -0.10 -1.31 7.88
C ALA A 61 -1.08 -1.38 9.05
N TRP A 62 -1.30 -0.25 9.72
CA TRP A 62 -2.41 -0.07 10.65
C TRP A 62 -3.61 0.51 9.89
N SER A 63 -4.82 0.12 10.26
CA SER A 63 -6.01 0.84 9.83
C SER A 63 -6.03 2.23 10.47
N PRO A 64 -6.52 3.27 9.77
CA PRO A 64 -6.60 4.62 10.32
C PRO A 64 -7.43 4.75 11.60
N ASP A 65 -8.45 3.89 11.78
CA ASP A 65 -9.23 3.82 13.02
C ASP A 65 -8.53 3.07 14.16
N GLY A 66 -7.35 2.49 13.90
CA GLY A 66 -6.54 1.77 14.88
C GLY A 66 -7.11 0.41 15.31
N THR A 67 -8.15 -0.09 14.64
CA THR A 67 -8.82 -1.34 15.02
C THR A 67 -8.19 -2.58 14.40
N LEU A 68 -7.49 -2.43 13.27
CA LEU A 68 -6.91 -3.53 12.51
C LEU A 68 -5.43 -3.28 12.18
N ILE A 69 -4.72 -4.39 12.00
CA ILE A 69 -3.40 -4.44 11.39
C ILE A 69 -3.51 -5.36 10.18
N ALA A 70 -2.83 -5.02 9.09
CA ALA A 70 -2.66 -5.89 7.94
C ALA A 70 -1.18 -6.23 7.75
N SER A 71 -0.88 -7.45 7.35
CA SER A 71 0.45 -7.88 6.95
C SER A 71 0.42 -8.67 5.66
N THR A 72 1.35 -8.40 4.75
CA THR A 72 1.47 -9.10 3.47
C THR A 72 2.74 -9.93 3.42
N SER A 73 2.67 -11.09 2.77
CA SER A 73 3.81 -12.01 2.69
C SER A 73 4.02 -12.55 1.27
N VAL A 74 5.24 -13.06 1.07
CA VAL A 74 5.62 -13.86 -0.10
C VAL A 74 4.86 -15.19 -0.14
N ASP A 75 4.19 -15.60 0.94
CA ASP A 75 3.32 -16.80 0.97
C ASP A 75 2.02 -16.66 0.17
N GLY A 76 1.79 -15.53 -0.50
CA GLY A 76 0.58 -15.31 -1.30
C GLY A 76 -0.59 -14.73 -0.51
N THR A 77 -0.41 -14.44 0.78
CA THR A 77 -1.53 -14.05 1.65
C THR A 77 -1.38 -12.65 2.23
N VAL A 78 -2.53 -12.06 2.56
CA VAL A 78 -2.67 -10.89 3.42
C VAL A 78 -3.39 -11.35 4.70
N ARG A 79 -2.75 -11.18 5.85
CA ARG A 79 -3.39 -11.48 7.14
C ARG A 79 -3.88 -10.20 7.77
N VAL A 80 -5.10 -10.25 8.31
CA VAL A 80 -5.72 -9.16 9.05
C VAL A 80 -5.78 -9.55 10.52
N TRP A 81 -5.35 -8.66 11.39
CA TRP A 81 -5.22 -8.88 12.83
C TRP A 81 -6.03 -7.83 13.57
N ASP A 82 -6.70 -8.25 14.64
CA ASP A 82 -7.30 -7.32 15.59
C ASP A 82 -6.19 -6.58 16.34
N ALA A 83 -6.23 -5.26 16.32
CA ALA A 83 -5.18 -4.41 16.88
C ALA A 83 -5.15 -4.40 18.42
N GLN A 84 -6.23 -4.84 19.08
CA GLN A 84 -6.32 -4.86 20.54
C GLN A 84 -5.78 -6.17 21.12
N THR A 85 -6.12 -7.29 20.50
CA THR A 85 -5.84 -8.66 20.94
C THR A 85 -4.68 -9.30 20.20
N PHE A 86 -4.27 -8.73 19.06
CA PHE A 86 -3.24 -9.25 18.15
C PHE A 86 -3.53 -10.64 17.60
N LYS A 87 -4.79 -11.06 17.64
CA LYS A 87 -5.24 -12.31 17.02
C LYS A 87 -5.61 -12.07 15.58
N GLN A 88 -5.34 -13.05 14.73
CA GLN A 88 -5.79 -13.01 13.35
C GLN A 88 -7.31 -13.05 13.29
N CYS A 89 -7.90 -12.12 12.54
CA CYS A 89 -9.33 -12.06 12.25
C CYS A 89 -9.66 -12.62 10.88
N ASP A 90 -8.78 -12.40 9.89
CA ASP A 90 -9.04 -12.80 8.51
C ASP A 90 -7.75 -13.20 7.78
N LEU A 91 -7.91 -14.01 6.73
CA LEU A 91 -6.87 -14.44 5.80
C LEU A 91 -7.34 -14.21 4.37
N LEU A 92 -6.84 -13.14 3.78
CA LEU A 92 -7.19 -12.73 2.42
C LEU A 92 -6.17 -13.30 1.44
N GLN A 93 -6.67 -13.83 0.33
CA GLN A 93 -5.86 -14.35 -0.77
C GLN A 93 -6.61 -14.18 -2.08
N ASP A 94 -5.87 -13.97 -3.16
CA ASP A 94 -6.42 -14.00 -4.51
C ASP A 94 -5.75 -15.14 -5.29
N PRO A 95 -6.48 -16.18 -5.70
CA PRO A 95 -5.92 -17.30 -6.47
C PRO A 95 -5.23 -16.88 -7.77
N VAL A 96 -5.62 -15.72 -8.33
CA VAL A 96 -5.00 -15.16 -9.54
C VAL A 96 -3.60 -14.58 -9.24
N HIS A 97 -3.33 -14.18 -8.00
CA HIS A 97 -2.12 -13.49 -7.58
C HIS A 97 -1.33 -14.31 -6.53
N ALA A 98 -1.02 -15.56 -6.87
CA ALA A 98 -0.27 -16.49 -6.01
C ALA A 98 1.20 -16.09 -5.77
N SER A 99 1.68 -15.03 -6.43
CA SER A 99 3.06 -14.54 -6.40
C SER A 99 3.50 -13.84 -5.11
N GLY A 100 2.60 -13.69 -4.13
CA GLY A 100 2.87 -12.92 -2.92
C GLY A 100 2.59 -11.43 -3.08
N TYR A 101 2.34 -10.75 -1.95
CA TYR A 101 2.08 -9.32 -1.89
C TYR A 101 3.24 -8.62 -1.18
N LEU A 102 3.75 -7.54 -1.78
CA LEU A 102 4.92 -6.84 -1.23
C LEU A 102 4.56 -5.52 -0.55
N ARG A 103 3.34 -5.02 -0.73
CA ARG A 103 2.88 -3.75 -0.21
C ARG A 103 1.42 -3.84 0.21
N VAL A 104 1.05 -3.01 1.18
CA VAL A 104 -0.30 -2.97 1.75
C VAL A 104 -0.64 -1.56 2.25
N LEU A 105 -1.90 -1.16 2.10
CA LEU A 105 -2.41 0.13 2.57
C LEU A 105 -3.90 0.03 2.90
N PHE A 106 -4.32 0.60 4.03
CA PHE A 106 -5.73 0.81 4.33
C PHE A 106 -6.22 2.12 3.70
N SER A 107 -7.47 2.13 3.25
CA SER A 107 -8.14 3.38 2.87
C SER A 107 -8.31 4.30 4.09
N PRO A 108 -8.37 5.64 3.89
CA PRO A 108 -8.56 6.60 4.97
C PRO A 108 -9.73 6.32 5.92
N ASN A 109 -10.82 5.73 5.41
CA ASN A 109 -11.98 5.33 6.22
C ASN A 109 -11.91 3.91 6.79
N SER A 110 -10.74 3.24 6.73
CA SER A 110 -10.48 1.86 7.15
C SER A 110 -11.30 0.76 6.46
N ARG A 111 -12.19 1.12 5.54
CA ARG A 111 -13.14 0.17 4.93
C ARG A 111 -12.50 -0.74 3.89
N TYR A 112 -11.46 -0.26 3.23
CA TYR A 112 -10.78 -0.99 2.17
C TYR A 112 -9.34 -1.24 2.53
N LEU A 113 -8.86 -2.41 2.13
CA LEU A 113 -7.46 -2.80 2.20
C LEU A 113 -6.97 -3.05 0.79
N VAL A 114 -5.87 -2.41 0.42
CA VAL A 114 -5.21 -2.62 -0.87
C VAL A 114 -3.91 -3.35 -0.63
N ALA A 115 -3.67 -4.42 -1.38
CA ALA A 115 -2.38 -5.06 -1.45
C ALA A 115 -1.97 -5.22 -2.91
N TRP A 116 -0.67 -5.09 -3.16
CA TRP A 116 -0.14 -5.20 -4.50
C TRP A 116 1.26 -5.80 -4.52
N THR A 117 1.61 -6.34 -5.68
CA THR A 117 2.97 -6.77 -5.98
C THR A 117 3.55 -5.92 -7.10
N PRO A 118 4.70 -5.26 -6.90
CA PRO A 118 5.36 -4.50 -7.95
C PRO A 118 6.04 -5.40 -9.00
N GLN A 119 6.34 -6.69 -8.75
CA GLN A 119 6.88 -7.59 -9.79
C GLN A 119 6.95 -9.09 -9.37
N LEU A 120 6.61 -10.00 -10.30
CA LEU A 120 7.36 -11.25 -10.52
C LEU A 120 7.60 -11.45 -12.03
N PRO A 121 8.72 -12.08 -12.46
CA PRO A 121 9.18 -12.11 -13.86
C PRO A 121 8.25 -12.80 -14.88
N LYS A 122 7.07 -13.29 -14.48
CA LYS A 122 6.12 -14.00 -15.35
C LYS A 122 4.64 -13.75 -15.04
N GLN A 123 4.31 -12.87 -14.08
CA GLN A 123 2.92 -12.70 -13.65
C GLN A 123 2.57 -11.23 -13.48
N TRP A 124 1.32 -10.98 -13.86
CA TRP A 124 0.54 -9.75 -13.77
C TRP A 124 0.86 -8.86 -12.55
N ILE A 125 0.80 -7.54 -12.74
CA ILE A 125 0.80 -6.58 -11.64
C ILE A 125 -0.60 -6.62 -11.01
N GLY A 126 -0.76 -7.40 -9.95
CA GLY A 126 -2.01 -7.49 -9.22
C GLY A 126 -2.11 -6.39 -8.17
N LEU A 127 -2.96 -5.39 -8.41
CA LEU A 127 -3.48 -4.55 -7.35
C LEU A 127 -4.88 -5.04 -7.02
N VAL A 128 -5.05 -5.42 -5.77
CA VAL A 128 -6.25 -6.09 -5.29
C VAL A 128 -6.78 -5.31 -4.08
N ILE A 129 -8.09 -5.10 -4.07
CA ILE A 129 -8.81 -4.34 -3.05
C ILE A 129 -9.79 -5.28 -2.36
N TRP A 130 -9.71 -5.38 -1.04
CA TRP A 130 -10.64 -6.16 -0.22
C TRP A 130 -11.39 -5.26 0.74
N HIS A 131 -12.53 -5.76 1.21
CA HIS A 131 -13.05 -5.38 2.51
C HIS A 131 -12.40 -6.29 3.58
N PRO A 132 -11.68 -5.73 4.57
CA PRO A 132 -10.72 -6.48 5.39
C PRO A 132 -11.34 -7.47 6.40
N LEU A 133 -12.66 -7.42 6.59
CA LEU A 133 -13.38 -8.25 7.57
C LEU A 133 -14.46 -9.15 6.98
N THR A 134 -14.85 -8.94 5.72
CA THR A 134 -15.90 -9.74 5.08
C THR A 134 -15.34 -10.73 4.06
N GLY A 135 -14.10 -10.52 3.60
CA GLY A 135 -13.50 -11.37 2.57
C GLY A 135 -14.29 -11.38 1.26
N ASP A 136 -15.15 -10.38 1.02
CA ASP A 136 -15.92 -10.23 -0.22
C ASP A 136 -14.98 -10.36 -1.43
N PRO A 137 -15.46 -10.91 -2.57
CA PRO A 137 -14.62 -11.11 -3.74
C PRO A 137 -13.89 -9.80 -4.05
N PRO A 138 -12.54 -9.83 -4.12
CA PRO A 138 -11.82 -8.59 -4.18
C PRO A 138 -12.07 -7.86 -5.48
N THR A 139 -12.15 -6.54 -5.41
CA THR A 139 -12.09 -5.69 -6.60
C THR A 139 -10.65 -5.72 -7.11
N ARG A 140 -10.47 -6.21 -8.34
CA ARG A 140 -9.16 -6.25 -9.02
C ARG A 140 -9.07 -5.07 -9.97
N LEU A 141 -8.00 -4.30 -9.88
CA LEU A 141 -7.72 -3.30 -10.90
C LEU A 141 -7.12 -3.99 -12.13
N PRO A 142 -7.56 -3.66 -13.35
CA PRO A 142 -7.02 -4.24 -14.57
C PRO A 142 -5.57 -3.79 -14.78
N PRO A 143 -4.83 -4.43 -15.72
CA PRO A 143 -3.46 -4.05 -16.02
C PRO A 143 -3.39 -2.59 -16.40
N MET A 144 -2.36 -1.93 -15.92
CA MET A 144 -2.19 -0.51 -16.21
C MET A 144 -1.75 -0.28 -17.67
N SER A 145 -1.13 -1.28 -18.29
CA SER A 145 -0.63 -1.26 -19.67
C SER A 145 -1.06 -2.51 -20.43
N SER A 146 -1.39 -2.37 -21.72
CA SER A 146 -1.61 -3.49 -22.65
C SER A 146 -0.33 -4.23 -23.01
N ALA A 147 0.84 -3.62 -22.78
CA ALA A 147 2.16 -4.18 -23.02
C ALA A 147 2.89 -4.35 -21.68
N ILE A 148 2.68 -5.49 -21.02
CA ILE A 148 3.39 -5.85 -19.79
C ILE A 148 4.84 -6.18 -20.15
N GLY A 149 5.69 -5.16 -20.20
CA GLY A 149 7.14 -5.32 -20.29
C GLY A 149 7.74 -5.69 -18.93
N PRO A 150 8.94 -6.30 -18.89
CA PRO A 150 9.57 -6.77 -17.65
C PRO A 150 9.87 -5.69 -16.60
N ASN A 151 9.72 -4.40 -16.93
CA ASN A 151 10.08 -3.27 -16.07
C ASN A 151 8.91 -2.33 -15.73
N ASP A 152 7.67 -2.68 -16.07
CA ASP A 152 6.50 -1.87 -15.70
C ASP A 152 6.02 -2.24 -14.29
N HIS A 153 5.90 -1.27 -13.38
CA HIS A 153 5.53 -1.51 -11.98
C HIS A 153 4.86 -0.31 -11.34
N ILE A 154 3.96 -0.58 -10.37
CA ILE A 154 3.39 0.46 -9.51
C ILE A 154 4.51 1.05 -8.66
N LYS A 155 4.75 2.35 -8.83
CA LYS A 155 5.77 3.10 -8.10
C LYS A 155 5.22 3.65 -6.80
N ALA A 156 4.03 4.22 -6.88
CA ALA A 156 3.29 4.71 -5.73
C ALA A 156 1.80 4.61 -5.94
N LEU A 157 1.09 4.67 -4.82
CA LEU A 157 -0.36 4.58 -4.74
C LEU A 157 -0.84 5.48 -3.61
N SER A 158 -1.95 6.17 -3.84
CA SER A 158 -2.64 6.93 -2.79
C SER A 158 -4.14 6.85 -2.96
N PHE A 159 -4.86 6.87 -1.85
CA PHE A 159 -6.32 7.03 -1.81
C PHE A 159 -6.69 8.50 -1.81
N ASP A 160 -7.85 8.84 -2.36
CA ASP A 160 -8.49 10.11 -2.04
C ASP A 160 -9.05 10.10 -0.61
N THR A 161 -9.31 11.29 -0.07
CA THR A 161 -9.74 11.43 1.33
C THR A 161 -11.09 10.77 1.63
N GLU A 162 -11.94 10.62 0.62
CA GLU A 162 -13.23 9.92 0.73
C GLU A 162 -13.13 8.39 0.57
N SER A 163 -11.94 7.86 0.26
CA SER A 163 -11.72 6.42 -0.01
C SER A 163 -12.53 5.88 -1.20
N ARG A 164 -12.90 6.74 -2.14
CA ARG A 164 -13.66 6.38 -3.35
C ARG A 164 -12.76 6.18 -4.55
N ARG A 165 -11.60 6.84 -4.56
CA ARG A 165 -10.65 6.78 -5.66
C ARG A 165 -9.27 6.38 -5.19
N ILE A 166 -8.55 5.71 -6.07
CA ILE A 166 -7.12 5.46 -5.95
C ILE A 166 -6.42 6.13 -7.12
N VAL A 167 -5.26 6.74 -6.87
CA VAL A 167 -4.31 7.14 -7.90
C VAL A 167 -3.11 6.21 -7.83
N THR A 168 -2.68 5.72 -8.99
CA THR A 168 -1.47 4.92 -9.13
C THR A 168 -0.52 5.59 -10.11
N SER A 169 0.78 5.54 -9.82
CA SER A 169 1.82 5.85 -10.79
C SER A 169 2.50 4.59 -11.29
N HIS A 170 2.73 4.53 -12.60
CA HIS A 170 3.55 3.53 -13.24
C HIS A 170 4.42 4.15 -14.34
N GLY A 171 5.42 3.40 -14.77
CA GLY A 171 6.31 3.83 -15.83
C GLY A 171 7.48 2.88 -15.97
N ARG A 172 7.76 2.54 -17.23
CA ARG A 172 8.86 1.66 -17.62
C ARG A 172 10.08 2.47 -18.06
N GLU A 173 9.88 3.41 -18.97
CA GLU A 173 10.92 4.29 -19.55
C GLU A 173 10.43 5.74 -19.69
N VAL A 174 11.36 6.66 -19.97
CA VAL A 174 11.05 8.09 -20.15
C VAL A 174 10.10 8.26 -21.33
N GLY A 175 8.89 8.75 -21.08
CA GLY A 175 7.85 8.94 -22.10
C GLY A 175 6.65 7.99 -21.96
N GLU A 176 6.77 6.92 -21.15
CA GLU A 176 5.69 5.97 -20.83
C GLU A 176 5.12 6.20 -19.42
N SER A 177 5.23 7.43 -18.91
CA SER A 177 4.74 7.79 -17.59
C SER A 177 3.23 7.82 -17.59
N VAL A 178 2.63 6.91 -16.85
CA VAL A 178 1.18 6.79 -16.75
C VAL A 178 0.81 6.91 -15.29
N ILE A 179 -0.01 7.92 -15.02
CA ILE A 179 -0.67 8.09 -13.74
C ILE A 179 -2.15 7.87 -14.01
N ARG A 180 -2.78 6.96 -13.27
CA ARG A 180 -4.18 6.60 -13.51
C ARG A 180 -4.98 6.67 -12.23
N VAL A 181 -6.21 7.16 -12.36
CA VAL A 181 -7.20 7.24 -11.30
C VAL A 181 -8.23 6.15 -11.51
N TRP A 182 -8.61 5.50 -10.42
CA TRP A 182 -9.47 4.32 -10.39
C TRP A 182 -10.62 4.53 -9.42
N ASP A 183 -11.78 3.95 -9.75
CA ASP A 183 -12.89 3.81 -8.81
C ASP A 183 -12.65 2.59 -7.91
N VAL A 184 -12.72 2.78 -6.59
CA VAL A 184 -12.40 1.74 -5.60
C VAL A 184 -13.43 0.62 -5.58
N ALA A 185 -14.71 0.94 -5.80
CA ALA A 185 -15.79 -0.03 -5.68
C ALA A 185 -15.84 -0.97 -6.88
N THR A 186 -15.74 -0.41 -8.08
CA THR A 186 -15.88 -1.12 -9.36
C THR A 186 -14.56 -1.58 -9.95
N GLY A 187 -13.45 -0.94 -9.57
CA GLY A 187 -12.14 -1.14 -10.16
C GLY A 187 -11.99 -0.53 -11.56
N ALA A 188 -12.95 0.27 -12.00
CA ALA A 188 -12.92 0.93 -13.29
C ALA A 188 -11.86 2.04 -13.33
N ALA A 189 -11.17 2.16 -14.46
CA ALA A 189 -10.34 3.31 -14.75
C ALA A 189 -11.22 4.55 -14.97
N LEU A 190 -10.98 5.61 -14.20
CA LEU A 190 -11.73 6.88 -14.28
C LEU A 190 -11.06 7.88 -15.22
N THR A 191 -9.75 8.09 -15.07
CA THR A 191 -8.98 9.00 -15.92
C THR A 191 -7.50 8.65 -15.93
N GLU A 192 -6.82 9.00 -17.01
CA GLU A 192 -5.38 8.88 -17.17
C GLU A 192 -4.75 10.27 -17.28
N LEU A 193 -3.80 10.56 -16.40
CA LEU A 193 -3.08 11.82 -16.35
C LEU A 193 -1.82 11.70 -17.21
N VAL A 194 -1.86 12.35 -18.37
CA VAL A 194 -0.79 12.32 -19.37
C VAL A 194 0.18 13.49 -19.22
N GLY A 195 1.38 13.34 -19.81
CA GLY A 195 2.36 14.42 -19.93
C GLY A 195 3.17 14.68 -18.66
N HIS A 196 3.29 13.72 -17.75
CA HIS A 196 4.28 13.80 -16.68
C HIS A 196 5.69 13.58 -17.26
N ARG A 197 6.62 14.50 -16.99
CA ARG A 197 7.99 14.38 -17.48
C ARG A 197 8.79 13.45 -16.58
N GLY A 198 9.37 12.41 -17.17
CA GLY A 198 10.14 11.40 -16.45
C GLY A 198 9.26 10.44 -15.64
N LEU A 199 9.89 9.39 -15.12
CA LEU A 199 9.22 8.28 -14.43
C LEU A 199 8.62 8.74 -13.09
N PRO A 200 7.30 8.67 -12.92
CA PRO A 200 6.68 9.10 -11.67
C PRO A 200 7.10 8.16 -10.55
N THR A 201 7.66 8.71 -9.48
CA THR A 201 8.14 7.97 -8.31
C THR A 201 7.18 8.04 -7.15
N ASP A 202 6.36 9.10 -7.09
CA ASP A 202 5.33 9.25 -6.07
C ASP A 202 4.09 9.99 -6.59
N VAL A 203 2.94 9.71 -6.00
CA VAL A 203 1.65 10.34 -6.30
C VAL A 203 0.81 10.51 -5.04
N SER A 204 0.09 11.63 -4.93
CA SER A 204 -0.85 11.86 -3.85
C SER A 204 -2.03 12.71 -4.29
N PHE A 205 -3.21 12.42 -3.75
CA PHE A 205 -4.32 13.38 -3.80
C PHE A 205 -4.04 14.56 -2.88
N SER A 206 -4.55 15.74 -3.25
CA SER A 206 -4.70 16.86 -2.34
C SER A 206 -5.73 16.53 -1.24
N PRO A 207 -5.68 17.19 -0.07
CA PRO A 207 -6.62 16.93 1.02
C PRO A 207 -8.10 17.13 0.64
N ASP A 208 -8.39 18.05 -0.28
CA ASP A 208 -9.73 18.28 -0.82
C ASP A 208 -10.14 17.27 -1.91
N GLY A 209 -9.24 16.34 -2.28
CA GLY A 209 -9.46 15.31 -3.29
C GLY A 209 -9.56 15.83 -4.73
N ARG A 210 -9.32 17.13 -4.98
CA ARG A 210 -9.51 17.75 -6.31
C ARG A 210 -8.29 17.66 -7.20
N SER A 211 -7.10 17.70 -6.62
CA SER A 211 -5.84 17.73 -7.35
C SER A 211 -5.02 16.49 -7.05
N ILE A 212 -4.13 16.15 -7.98
CA ILE A 212 -3.16 15.08 -7.83
C ILE A 212 -1.78 15.68 -8.01
N LEU A 213 -0.95 15.57 -6.99
CA LEU A 213 0.47 15.84 -7.08
C LEU A 213 1.20 14.57 -7.49
N SER A 214 2.17 14.73 -8.38
CA SER A 214 3.02 13.68 -8.87
C SER A 214 4.44 14.19 -8.97
N VAL A 215 5.42 13.33 -8.69
CA VAL A 215 6.86 13.67 -8.76
C VAL A 215 7.63 12.58 -9.50
N SER A 216 8.74 12.92 -10.15
CA SER A 216 9.58 11.97 -10.88
C SER A 216 11.04 11.94 -10.42
N CYS A 217 11.73 10.83 -10.74
CA CYS A 217 13.16 10.67 -10.51
C CYS A 217 14.05 11.66 -11.28
N TYR A 218 13.48 12.45 -12.20
CA TYR A 218 14.17 13.50 -12.94
C TYR A 218 13.96 14.89 -12.33
N GLY A 219 13.41 14.98 -11.13
CA GLY A 219 13.23 16.24 -10.41
C GLY A 219 12.04 17.08 -10.86
N PHE A 220 11.10 16.50 -11.62
CA PHE A 220 9.87 17.19 -12.00
C PHE A 220 8.76 16.88 -11.00
N ALA A 221 8.02 17.92 -10.61
CA ALA A 221 6.74 17.80 -9.92
C ALA A 221 5.63 18.34 -10.83
N LYS A 222 4.47 17.68 -10.83
CA LYS A 222 3.31 18.07 -11.61
C LYS A 222 2.05 17.98 -10.77
N ILE A 223 1.25 19.04 -10.81
CA ILE A 223 -0.11 19.06 -10.29
C ILE A 223 -1.06 18.83 -11.48
N SER A 224 -2.00 17.91 -11.33
CA SER A 224 -3.04 17.61 -12.32
C SER A 224 -4.42 17.67 -11.67
N ASP A 225 -5.46 17.98 -12.45
CA ASP A 225 -6.85 17.81 -11.98
C ASP A 225 -7.09 16.32 -11.72
N GLY A 226 -7.52 15.99 -10.49
CA GLY A 226 -7.87 14.65 -10.04
C GLY A 226 -9.22 14.16 -10.53
N GLY A 227 -9.92 14.96 -11.34
CA GLY A 227 -11.15 14.62 -12.01
C GLY A 227 -12.38 15.10 -11.24
N THR A 228 -12.76 16.35 -11.46
CA THR A 228 -14.18 16.69 -11.69
C THR A 228 -14.45 17.23 -13.11
N GLY A 229 -13.42 17.32 -13.96
CA GLY A 229 -13.59 17.63 -15.39
C GLY A 229 -13.33 19.08 -15.76
N GLU A 230 -12.41 19.78 -15.09
CA GLU A 230 -11.92 21.07 -15.58
C GLU A 230 -10.43 20.96 -15.90
N LYS A 231 -10.15 20.93 -17.21
CA LYS A 231 -8.80 21.09 -17.75
C LYS A 231 -8.17 22.34 -17.13
N SER A 232 -7.21 22.17 -16.23
CA SER A 232 -6.32 23.27 -15.85
C SER A 232 -5.33 23.50 -16.99
N LEU A 233 -5.63 24.51 -17.81
CA LEU A 233 -4.70 25.14 -18.74
C LEU A 233 -3.84 26.13 -17.96
N LEU A 234 -2.62 25.76 -17.57
CA LEU A 234 -1.48 26.68 -17.42
C LEU A 234 -0.17 25.90 -17.61
#